data_AF-A0A8H6Y2Z3-F1
#
_entry.id   AF-A0A8H6Y2Z3-F1
#
_cell.length_a   1.000
_cell.length_b   1.000
_cell.length_c   1.000
_cell.angle_alpha   90.00
_cell.angle_beta   90.00
_cell.angle_gamma   90.00
#
_symmetry.space_group_name_H-M   'P 1'
#
loop_
_entity.id
_entity.type
_entity.pdbx_description
1 polymer ?
#
loop_
_entity_poly.entity_id
_entity_poly.type
_entity_poly.pdbx_seq_one_letter_code
_entity_poly.pdbx_strand_id
1 'polypeptide(L)'
;MHSHSLILILFSLSFLTALATSDKRYDLDGNGTPDLCTTNSGGTASCLLSNGSWTTFETSAYHSGMLAISTKATAAATSSAKHASPQATGILPDPATFKRDNGTKWSIKYVGNLAFTDTLQAKRLEGDKCRSGKLGNKVIWNCGDMECKGGWTVCGFSMGPAFYGTSSVMTVNTTGISLVQANDFIKPWSGDPKPVSPQTAFGMDTSNVAVINSTHGVAYAWEIWRGASDGSFGNRGNAVVSVTLGAQKPIATRRGPLLTGPHALALGMLAILRDGDFIYTYSIGGPSGIIIGRVKASDAVFSASEYAFLKAGSESTWVTPGTIPNATTTAYGMTTSNSGGKFSCNVYGSVFFNAYLNRYVIICTAFEHFTNMYISSTPWGPWSAEYGLLNGWGVGYGSMAHPEYSTDGGKTFHFSQGPDSVFNVFKVSFDF
;
A
#
# COMPACT_ATOMS: atom_id res chain seq x y z
N MET A 1 -68.46 -10.07 45.57
CA MET A 1 -68.94 -9.46 44.30
C MET A 1 -68.10 -8.23 44.01
N HIS A 2 -66.97 -8.35 43.32
CA HIS A 2 -66.29 -7.26 42.59
C HIS A 2 -65.54 -7.96 41.45
N SER A 3 -66.01 -7.73 40.24
CA SER A 3 -65.55 -8.32 39.00
C SER A 3 -65.05 -7.19 38.13
N HIS A 4 -63.74 -7.12 37.83
CA HIS A 4 -63.23 -6.34 36.71
C HIS A 4 -62.01 -7.04 36.09
N SER A 5 -62.31 -7.72 34.99
CA SER A 5 -61.69 -7.60 33.66
C SER A 5 -60.17 -7.63 33.57
N LEU A 6 -59.65 -8.83 33.29
CA LEU A 6 -58.34 -9.06 32.71
C LEU A 6 -58.41 -8.82 31.19
N ILE A 7 -57.80 -7.75 30.69
CA ILE A 7 -57.64 -7.48 29.25
C ILE A 7 -56.42 -8.28 28.77
N LEU A 8 -56.68 -9.33 27.98
CA LEU A 8 -55.66 -10.14 27.32
C LEU A 8 -55.35 -9.52 25.95
N ILE A 9 -54.22 -8.83 25.81
CA ILE A 9 -53.73 -8.33 24.52
C ILE A 9 -53.01 -9.48 23.81
N LEU A 10 -53.69 -10.08 22.83
CA LEU A 10 -53.10 -11.02 21.87
C LEU A 10 -52.23 -10.23 20.87
N PHE A 11 -50.90 -10.26 21.07
CA PHE A 11 -49.96 -9.89 20.01
C PHE A 11 -49.90 -11.01 18.97
N SER A 12 -50.45 -10.76 17.78
CA SER A 12 -50.21 -11.58 16.60
C SER A 12 -48.74 -11.43 16.17
N LEU A 13 -47.92 -12.43 16.46
CA LEU A 13 -46.56 -12.54 15.94
C LEU A 13 -46.64 -12.92 14.44
N SER A 14 -46.51 -11.93 13.56
CA SER A 14 -46.28 -12.19 12.13
C SER A 14 -44.84 -12.64 11.96
N PHE A 15 -44.62 -13.94 11.79
CA PHE A 15 -43.35 -14.49 11.31
C PHE A 15 -43.13 -14.03 9.87
N LEU A 16 -42.35 -12.97 9.64
CA LEU A 16 -41.68 -12.77 8.37
C LEU A 16 -40.47 -13.70 8.33
N THR A 17 -40.64 -14.87 7.71
CA THR A 17 -39.50 -15.64 7.22
C THR A 17 -38.87 -14.88 6.06
N ALA A 18 -37.79 -14.14 6.34
CA ALA A 18 -36.90 -13.68 5.28
C ALA A 18 -36.23 -14.91 4.67
N LEU A 19 -36.78 -15.39 3.53
CA LEU A 19 -36.08 -16.35 2.69
C LEU A 19 -34.79 -15.69 2.24
N ALA A 20 -33.66 -16.19 2.75
CA ALA A 20 -32.34 -15.86 2.23
C ALA A 20 -32.28 -16.38 0.78
N THR A 21 -32.58 -15.51 -0.18
CA THR A 21 -32.30 -15.81 -1.59
C THR A 21 -30.80 -15.85 -1.75
N SER A 22 -30.25 -16.99 -2.19
CA SER A 22 -28.82 -17.07 -2.48
C SER A 22 -28.54 -16.18 -3.69
N ASP A 23 -27.96 -15.00 -3.47
CA ASP A 23 -27.48 -14.16 -4.56
C ASP A 23 -26.30 -14.88 -5.22
N LYS A 24 -26.45 -15.16 -6.52
CA LYS A 24 -25.38 -15.73 -7.34
C LYS A 24 -24.99 -14.72 -8.41
N ARG A 25 -23.68 -14.61 -8.64
CA ARG A 25 -23.09 -13.68 -9.61
C ARG A 25 -22.70 -14.44 -10.88
N TYR A 26 -23.42 -14.21 -11.98
CA TYR A 26 -23.21 -14.84 -13.29
C TYR A 26 -23.27 -13.77 -14.38
N ASP A 27 -22.47 -13.87 -15.44
CA ASP A 27 -22.55 -12.97 -16.61
C ASP A 27 -23.48 -13.61 -17.65
N LEU A 28 -24.79 -13.37 -17.54
CA LEU A 28 -25.81 -14.00 -18.37
C LEU A 28 -26.12 -13.19 -19.64
N ASP A 29 -25.78 -11.90 -19.65
CA ASP A 29 -25.90 -11.04 -20.84
C ASP A 29 -24.61 -10.99 -21.70
N GLY A 30 -23.51 -11.54 -21.20
CA GLY A 30 -22.23 -11.67 -21.92
C GLY A 30 -21.43 -10.37 -21.98
N ASN A 31 -21.69 -9.42 -21.08
CA ASN A 31 -21.05 -8.10 -21.07
C ASN A 31 -19.69 -8.09 -20.32
N GLY A 32 -19.27 -9.20 -19.73
CA GLY A 32 -18.03 -9.33 -18.96
C GLY A 32 -18.13 -8.88 -17.50
N THR A 33 -19.31 -8.51 -17.01
CA THR A 33 -19.61 -8.10 -15.63
C THR A 33 -20.59 -9.09 -15.00
N PRO A 34 -20.37 -9.56 -13.76
CA PRO A 34 -21.32 -10.47 -13.13
C PRO A 34 -22.66 -9.78 -12.82
N ASP A 35 -23.76 -10.34 -13.31
CA ASP A 35 -25.13 -9.93 -13.03
C ASP A 35 -25.58 -10.40 -11.65
N LEU A 36 -26.41 -9.58 -10.99
CA LEU A 36 -27.06 -9.93 -9.73
C LEU A 36 -28.40 -10.62 -10.03
N CYS A 37 -28.47 -11.92 -9.81
CA CYS A 37 -29.62 -12.74 -10.17
C CYS A 37 -30.31 -13.39 -8.98
N THR A 38 -31.65 -13.44 -9.02
CA THR A 38 -32.49 -14.24 -8.12
C THR A 38 -33.24 -15.30 -8.92
N THR A 39 -33.31 -16.52 -8.38
CA THR A 39 -34.02 -17.64 -9.02
C THR A 39 -35.52 -17.58 -8.70
N ASN A 40 -36.35 -17.76 -9.72
CA ASN A 40 -37.80 -17.79 -9.61
C ASN A 40 -38.29 -19.24 -9.53
N SER A 41 -39.49 -19.45 -8.99
CA SER A 41 -40.11 -20.77 -8.83
C SER A 41 -40.54 -21.47 -10.14
N GLY A 42 -40.26 -20.89 -11.30
CA GLY A 42 -40.63 -21.41 -12.62
C GLY A 42 -39.47 -21.91 -13.48
N GLY A 43 -38.26 -22.06 -12.92
CA GLY A 43 -37.09 -22.38 -13.74
C GLY A 43 -36.62 -21.19 -14.59
N THR A 44 -36.84 -19.97 -14.11
CA THR A 44 -36.24 -18.76 -14.69
C THR A 44 -35.43 -18.04 -13.61
N ALA A 45 -34.56 -17.13 -14.01
CA ALA A 45 -33.88 -16.22 -13.10
C ALA A 45 -34.11 -14.77 -13.52
N SER A 46 -34.44 -13.90 -12.57
CA SER A 46 -34.52 -12.46 -12.79
C SER A 46 -33.20 -11.82 -12.38
N CYS A 47 -32.59 -11.07 -13.29
CA CYS A 47 -31.26 -10.50 -13.14
C CYS A 47 -31.27 -8.99 -13.34
N LEU A 48 -30.53 -8.29 -12.50
CA LEU A 48 -30.29 -6.85 -12.60
C LEU A 48 -29.04 -6.63 -13.47
N LEU A 49 -29.25 -6.02 -14.63
CA LEU A 49 -28.18 -5.69 -15.57
C LEU A 49 -27.42 -4.43 -15.13
N SER A 50 -26.22 -4.25 -15.68
CA SER A 50 -25.35 -3.09 -15.42
C SER A 50 -25.98 -1.73 -15.75
N ASN A 51 -26.97 -1.70 -16.64
CA ASN A 51 -27.74 -0.50 -16.99
C ASN A 51 -28.92 -0.20 -16.03
N GLY A 52 -29.09 -1.00 -14.97
CA GLY A 52 -30.15 -0.84 -13.97
C GLY A 52 -31.51 -1.43 -14.36
N SER A 53 -31.61 -2.10 -15.51
CA SER A 53 -32.83 -2.79 -15.93
C SER A 53 -32.86 -4.25 -15.44
N TRP A 54 -34.05 -4.77 -15.20
CA TRP A 54 -34.26 -6.19 -14.88
C TRP A 54 -34.59 -6.97 -16.15
N THR A 55 -33.94 -8.12 -16.33
CA THR A 55 -34.29 -9.08 -17.38
C THR A 55 -34.51 -10.47 -16.78
N THR A 56 -35.18 -11.36 -17.52
CA THR A 56 -35.44 -12.74 -17.08
C THR A 56 -34.83 -13.73 -18.06
N PHE A 57 -34.06 -14.68 -17.54
CA PHE A 57 -33.43 -15.74 -18.31
C PHE A 57 -34.03 -17.11 -17.97
N GLU A 58 -34.17 -17.98 -18.97
CA GLU A 58 -34.52 -19.38 -18.76
C GLU A 58 -33.38 -20.13 -18.05
N THR A 59 -33.68 -20.95 -17.04
CA THR A 59 -32.61 -21.67 -16.34
C THR A 59 -31.93 -22.73 -17.21
N SER A 60 -32.56 -23.15 -18.31
CA SER A 60 -31.92 -24.02 -19.30
C SER A 60 -30.72 -23.35 -20.01
N ALA A 61 -30.67 -22.01 -20.05
CA ALA A 61 -29.49 -21.27 -20.49
C ALA A 61 -28.29 -21.46 -19.54
N TYR A 62 -28.52 -21.90 -18.29
CA TYR A 62 -27.45 -22.27 -17.35
C TYR A 62 -26.66 -23.49 -17.82
N HIS A 63 -27.19 -24.30 -18.75
CA HIS A 63 -26.52 -25.52 -19.21
C HIS A 63 -26.01 -25.41 -20.64
N SER A 64 -26.66 -24.64 -21.52
CA SER A 64 -26.16 -24.40 -22.89
C SER A 64 -25.11 -23.29 -22.98
N GLY A 65 -24.99 -22.42 -21.97
CA GLY A 65 -23.85 -21.51 -21.81
C GLY A 65 -22.64 -22.17 -21.11
N MET A 66 -22.81 -23.39 -20.58
CA MET A 66 -21.72 -24.20 -20.04
C MET A 66 -21.03 -24.96 -21.17
N LEU A 67 -20.16 -24.27 -21.91
CA LEU A 67 -18.92 -24.94 -22.27
C LEU A 67 -18.29 -25.39 -20.96
N ALA A 68 -18.23 -26.70 -20.75
CA ALA A 68 -17.52 -27.28 -19.63
C ALA A 68 -16.08 -26.73 -19.63
N ILE A 69 -15.81 -25.74 -18.77
CA ILE A 69 -14.47 -25.42 -18.36
C ILE A 69 -14.03 -26.63 -17.55
N SER A 70 -13.42 -27.58 -18.25
CA SER A 70 -12.59 -28.64 -17.68
C SER A 70 -11.80 -28.04 -16.52
N THR A 71 -11.90 -28.66 -15.36
CA THR A 71 -11.19 -28.31 -14.12
C THR A 71 -9.68 -28.58 -14.19
N LYS A 72 -9.07 -28.45 -15.37
CA LYS A 72 -7.75 -27.83 -15.40
C LYS A 72 -7.99 -26.40 -14.97
N ALA A 73 -7.47 -26.02 -13.80
CA ALA A 73 -7.29 -24.63 -13.44
C ALA A 73 -6.42 -23.96 -14.51
N THR A 74 -7.00 -23.60 -15.65
CA THR A 74 -6.63 -22.40 -16.36
C THR A 74 -7.09 -21.31 -15.43
N ALA A 75 -6.16 -20.93 -14.54
CA ALA A 75 -6.01 -19.54 -14.18
C ALA A 75 -6.40 -18.74 -15.43
N ALA A 76 -7.34 -17.83 -15.30
CA ALA A 76 -7.31 -16.68 -16.18
C ALA A 76 -5.92 -16.08 -15.95
N ALA A 77 -4.96 -16.55 -16.74
CA ALA A 77 -4.03 -15.67 -17.34
C ALA A 77 -4.94 -14.59 -17.95
N THR A 78 -5.19 -13.53 -17.18
CA THR A 78 -4.55 -12.31 -17.57
C THR A 78 -3.21 -12.74 -18.12
N SER A 79 -3.14 -12.92 -19.44
CA SER A 79 -2.04 -12.31 -20.11
C SER A 79 -2.07 -10.87 -19.58
N SER A 80 -1.38 -10.66 -18.44
CA SER A 80 -0.28 -9.74 -18.50
C SER A 80 0.26 -10.01 -19.88
N ALA A 81 -0.02 -9.09 -20.82
CA ALA A 81 0.96 -8.90 -21.85
C ALA A 81 2.25 -8.99 -21.04
N LYS A 82 3.04 -10.04 -21.27
CA LYS A 82 4.45 -9.94 -21.00
C LYS A 82 4.75 -8.71 -21.84
N HIS A 83 4.66 -7.52 -21.23
CA HIS A 83 5.48 -6.40 -21.59
C HIS A 83 6.79 -7.10 -21.73
N ALA A 84 7.22 -7.25 -22.99
CA ALA A 84 8.50 -7.83 -23.30
C ALA A 84 9.42 -7.00 -22.42
N SER A 85 9.80 -7.59 -21.29
CA SER A 85 10.47 -6.83 -20.25
C SER A 85 11.70 -6.35 -20.99
N PRO A 86 11.95 -5.02 -21.08
CA PRO A 86 13.10 -4.52 -21.79
C PRO A 86 14.28 -5.41 -21.41
N GLN A 87 14.92 -6.02 -22.40
CA GLN A 87 16.00 -6.96 -22.13
C GLN A 87 16.99 -6.24 -21.21
N ALA A 88 17.31 -6.85 -20.07
CA ALA A 88 18.23 -6.26 -19.11
C ALA A 88 19.51 -5.85 -19.86
N THR A 89 19.83 -4.57 -19.84
CA THR A 89 21.04 -4.06 -20.48
C THR A 89 22.09 -3.63 -19.46
N GLY A 90 21.70 -3.32 -18.23
CA GLY A 90 22.61 -2.89 -17.17
C GLY A 90 22.96 -4.03 -16.20
N ILE A 91 24.22 -4.11 -15.82
CA ILE A 91 24.70 -4.96 -14.72
C ILE A 91 25.48 -4.06 -13.76
N LEU A 92 25.05 -4.01 -12.49
CA LEU A 92 25.81 -3.28 -11.48
C LEU A 92 27.10 -4.05 -11.13
N PRO A 93 28.24 -3.36 -11.00
CA PRO A 93 29.47 -3.98 -10.50
C PRO A 93 29.39 -4.21 -8.98
N ASP A 94 30.49 -4.64 -8.35
CA ASP A 94 30.58 -4.67 -6.89
C ASP A 94 30.44 -3.26 -6.28
N PRO A 95 30.04 -3.12 -5.00
CA PRO A 95 29.84 -1.81 -4.37
C PRO A 95 31.04 -0.86 -4.40
N ALA A 96 32.27 -1.38 -4.30
CA ALA A 96 33.46 -0.54 -4.31
C ALA A 96 33.71 0.02 -5.71
N THR A 97 33.52 -0.80 -6.75
CA THR A 97 33.56 -0.36 -8.14
C THR A 97 32.43 0.60 -8.47
N PHE A 98 31.19 0.30 -8.05
CA PHE A 98 30.05 1.19 -8.20
C PHE A 98 30.36 2.58 -7.64
N LYS A 99 30.91 2.67 -6.42
CA LYS A 99 31.31 3.96 -5.83
C LYS A 99 32.31 4.73 -6.70
N ARG A 100 33.29 4.05 -7.31
CA ARG A 100 34.29 4.69 -8.19
C ARG A 100 33.70 5.16 -9.52
N ASP A 101 32.65 4.50 -10.00
CA ASP A 101 32.01 4.79 -11.28
C ASP A 101 30.97 5.95 -11.22
N ASN A 102 30.82 6.59 -10.06
CA ASN A 102 29.95 7.76 -9.92
C ASN A 102 30.49 8.94 -10.75
N GLY A 103 29.63 9.50 -11.60
CA GLY A 103 29.97 10.54 -12.57
C GLY A 103 30.35 10.01 -13.95
N THR A 104 30.55 8.69 -14.11
CA THR A 104 30.93 8.07 -15.40
C THR A 104 29.92 7.02 -15.87
N LYS A 105 29.67 5.96 -15.09
CA LYS A 105 28.69 4.89 -15.43
C LYS A 105 27.37 5.02 -14.71
N TRP A 106 27.31 5.87 -13.70
CA TRP A 106 26.06 6.31 -13.12
C TRP A 106 26.24 7.70 -12.55
N SER A 107 25.14 8.38 -12.26
CA SER A 107 25.18 9.66 -11.56
C SER A 107 23.93 9.86 -10.72
N ILE A 108 24.08 10.70 -9.70
CA ILE A 108 22.98 11.23 -8.90
C ILE A 108 22.99 12.75 -9.03
N LYS A 109 21.81 13.34 -9.26
CA LYS A 109 21.65 14.80 -9.38
C LYS A 109 20.45 15.26 -8.58
N TYR A 110 20.61 16.31 -7.77
CA TYR A 110 19.47 17.05 -7.25
C TYR A 110 18.76 17.74 -8.41
N VAL A 111 17.44 17.56 -8.50
CA VAL A 111 16.62 18.09 -9.61
C VAL A 111 15.61 19.14 -9.18
N GLY A 112 15.56 19.45 -7.88
CA GLY A 112 14.69 20.47 -7.32
C GLY A 112 13.94 19.98 -6.10
N ASN A 113 13.04 20.81 -5.61
CA ASN A 113 12.16 20.49 -4.49
C ASN A 113 10.78 20.09 -4.98
N LEU A 114 10.15 19.12 -4.32
CA LEU A 114 8.75 18.76 -4.59
C LEU A 114 7.86 19.98 -4.37
N ALA A 115 7.02 20.28 -5.35
CA ALA A 115 6.03 21.33 -5.28
C ALA A 115 4.62 20.73 -5.20
N PHE A 116 3.71 21.49 -4.62
CA PHE A 116 2.29 21.23 -4.60
C PHE A 116 1.58 22.22 -5.55
N THR A 117 0.27 22.09 -5.76
CA THR A 117 -0.50 23.04 -6.56
C THR A 117 -1.40 23.93 -5.69
N ASP A 118 -1.83 25.06 -6.26
CA ASP A 118 -2.85 25.96 -5.70
C ASP A 118 -2.61 26.44 -4.26
N THR A 119 -3.64 26.41 -3.42
CA THR A 119 -3.66 27.01 -2.09
C THR A 119 -2.61 26.41 -1.16
N LEU A 120 -2.41 25.08 -1.21
CA LEU A 120 -1.40 24.44 -0.35
C LEU A 120 0.03 24.83 -0.77
N GLN A 121 0.29 25.03 -2.07
CA GLN A 121 1.57 25.58 -2.53
C GLN A 121 1.78 27.02 -2.09
N ALA A 122 0.77 27.87 -2.22
CA ALA A 122 0.85 29.27 -1.79
C ALA A 122 1.11 29.39 -0.28
N LYS A 123 0.57 28.45 0.51
CA LYS A 123 0.82 28.32 1.95
C LYS A 123 2.11 27.56 2.29
N ARG A 124 2.86 27.10 1.28
CA ARG A 124 4.11 26.34 1.43
C ARG A 124 3.93 25.07 2.27
N LEU A 125 3.05 24.19 1.81
CA LEU A 125 2.93 22.84 2.36
C LEU A 125 4.30 22.13 2.34
N GLU A 126 4.65 21.54 3.46
CA GLU A 126 5.91 20.85 3.72
C GLU A 126 5.67 19.65 4.66
N GLY A 127 6.68 18.79 4.85
CA GLY A 127 6.52 17.63 5.72
C GLY A 127 7.53 16.52 5.48
N ASP A 128 7.10 15.28 5.69
CA ASP A 128 7.94 14.10 5.60
C ASP A 128 7.33 12.91 4.80
N LYS A 129 8.19 11.91 4.53
CA LYS A 129 7.83 10.55 4.09
C LYS A 129 6.90 10.43 2.86
N CYS A 130 6.96 11.38 1.92
CA CYS A 130 6.21 11.30 0.68
C CYS A 130 6.72 10.17 -0.22
N ARG A 131 5.88 9.15 -0.42
CA ARG A 131 6.13 7.96 -1.25
C ARG A 131 5.06 7.84 -2.33
N SER A 132 5.43 7.29 -3.48
CA SER A 132 4.49 7.09 -4.58
C SER A 132 4.11 5.62 -4.76
N GLY A 133 2.91 5.42 -5.33
CA GLY A 133 2.48 4.16 -5.91
C GLY A 133 1.55 4.43 -7.08
N LYS A 134 1.29 3.44 -7.91
CA LYS A 134 0.40 3.58 -9.09
C LYS A 134 -0.83 2.69 -8.95
N LEU A 135 -2.00 3.23 -9.21
CA LEU A 135 -3.25 2.47 -9.36
C LEU A 135 -3.95 2.92 -10.64
N GLY A 136 -4.20 1.98 -11.55
CA GLY A 136 -4.66 2.30 -12.90
C GLY A 136 -3.71 3.28 -13.60
N ASN A 137 -4.25 4.40 -14.09
CA ASN A 137 -3.48 5.46 -14.74
C ASN A 137 -3.07 6.61 -13.79
N LYS A 138 -3.31 6.49 -12.48
CA LYS A 138 -3.01 7.52 -11.50
C LYS A 138 -1.79 7.13 -10.67
N VAL A 139 -0.87 8.08 -10.51
CA VAL A 139 0.12 8.03 -9.43
C VAL A 139 -0.52 8.62 -8.18
N ILE A 140 -0.36 7.92 -7.07
CA ILE A 140 -0.81 8.33 -5.74
C ILE A 140 0.43 8.67 -4.94
N TRP A 141 0.49 9.89 -4.42
CA TRP A 141 1.47 10.32 -3.43
C TRP A 141 0.86 10.18 -2.05
N ASN A 142 1.53 9.49 -1.16
CA ASN A 142 1.14 9.35 0.22
C ASN A 142 2.28 9.83 1.11
N CYS A 143 2.01 10.71 2.05
CA CYS A 143 3.03 11.39 2.84
C CYS A 143 2.83 11.11 4.34
N GLY A 144 3.84 11.39 5.17
CA GLY A 144 3.71 11.24 6.61
C GLY A 144 3.14 12.50 7.25
N ASP A 145 3.88 13.10 8.18
CA ASP A 145 3.46 14.35 8.82
C ASP A 145 3.57 15.49 7.81
N MET A 146 2.45 16.19 7.60
CA MET A 146 2.33 17.27 6.63
C MET A 146 1.63 18.46 7.27
N GLU A 147 2.25 19.64 7.16
CA GLU A 147 1.68 20.91 7.56
C GLU A 147 2.22 22.04 6.68
N CYS A 148 1.66 23.23 6.78
CA CYS A 148 2.17 24.38 6.05
C CYS A 148 3.22 25.12 6.88
N LYS A 149 4.16 25.76 6.18
CA LYS A 149 5.12 26.65 6.83
C LYS A 149 4.42 27.67 7.71
N GLY A 150 4.87 27.78 8.96
CA GLY A 150 4.22 28.57 10.01
C GLY A 150 3.35 27.73 10.95
N GLY A 151 3.26 26.42 10.71
CA GLY A 151 2.65 25.43 11.59
C GLY A 151 1.22 25.06 11.21
N TRP A 152 0.70 24.06 11.91
CA TRP A 152 -0.62 23.46 11.68
C TRP A 152 -1.80 24.44 11.67
N THR A 153 -1.70 25.65 12.25
CA THR A 153 -2.79 26.63 12.21
C THR A 153 -3.02 27.24 10.82
N VAL A 154 -2.05 27.12 9.91
CA VAL A 154 -2.08 27.76 8.58
C VAL A 154 -2.89 26.95 7.56
N CYS A 155 -2.70 25.63 7.53
CA CYS A 155 -3.47 24.73 6.65
C CYS A 155 -3.84 23.40 7.30
N GLY A 156 -3.81 23.34 8.63
CA GLY A 156 -4.00 22.12 9.39
C GLY A 156 -2.79 21.21 9.39
N PHE A 157 -3.00 20.02 9.94
CA PHE A 157 -1.99 18.99 10.11
C PHE A 157 -2.60 17.64 9.73
N SER A 158 -1.86 16.83 8.97
CA SER A 158 -2.24 15.47 8.63
C SER A 158 -1.04 14.56 8.82
N MET A 159 -1.30 13.36 9.31
CA MET A 159 -0.32 12.27 9.36
C MET A 159 -0.85 11.17 8.45
N GLY A 160 -0.29 11.06 7.24
CA GLY A 160 -0.83 10.17 6.23
C GLY A 160 -1.81 10.79 5.22
N PRO A 161 -1.62 12.02 4.69
CA PRO A 161 -2.48 12.48 3.60
C PRO A 161 -2.06 11.84 2.28
N ALA A 162 -3.04 11.65 1.38
CA ALA A 162 -2.78 11.18 0.03
C ALA A 162 -3.34 12.12 -1.05
N PHE A 163 -2.59 12.22 -2.14
CA PHE A 163 -2.83 13.12 -3.25
C PHE A 163 -2.61 12.39 -4.58
N TYR A 164 -3.10 12.98 -5.67
CA TYR A 164 -2.70 12.52 -6.99
C TYR A 164 -1.40 13.18 -7.43
N GLY A 165 -0.56 12.41 -8.12
CA GLY A 165 0.59 12.96 -8.84
C GLY A 165 0.17 13.66 -10.12
N THR A 166 1.05 14.51 -10.63
CA THR A 166 0.96 15.02 -12.01
C THR A 166 1.79 14.15 -12.96
N SER A 167 1.99 14.58 -14.21
CA SER A 167 2.98 13.97 -15.12
C SER A 167 4.43 14.25 -14.71
N SER A 168 4.66 15.22 -13.82
CA SER A 168 5.98 15.57 -13.31
C SER A 168 6.17 14.95 -11.93
N VAL A 169 7.33 14.33 -11.69
CA VAL A 169 7.75 13.89 -10.35
C VAL A 169 7.91 15.06 -9.39
N MET A 170 8.11 16.27 -9.93
CA MET A 170 8.33 17.48 -9.14
C MET A 170 7.03 18.15 -8.67
N THR A 171 5.86 17.62 -9.03
CA THR A 171 4.60 18.28 -8.73
C THR A 171 3.51 17.30 -8.30
N VAL A 172 3.00 17.51 -7.10
CA VAL A 172 1.85 16.82 -6.51
C VAL A 172 0.60 17.69 -6.67
N ASN A 173 -0.49 17.10 -7.14
CA ASN A 173 -1.74 17.81 -7.34
C ASN A 173 -2.53 17.92 -6.03
N THR A 174 -2.65 19.15 -5.55
CA THR A 174 -3.45 19.53 -4.37
C THR A 174 -4.58 20.49 -4.72
N THR A 175 -4.99 20.52 -5.99
CA THR A 175 -6.02 21.43 -6.49
C THR A 175 -7.36 21.21 -5.80
N GLY A 176 -7.96 22.32 -5.36
CA GLY A 176 -9.22 22.31 -4.62
C GLY A 176 -9.10 21.92 -3.13
N ILE A 177 -7.88 21.78 -2.60
CA ILE A 177 -7.64 21.45 -1.20
C ILE A 177 -7.14 22.70 -0.45
N SER A 178 -7.84 23.11 0.60
CA SER A 178 -7.51 24.29 1.41
C SER A 178 -6.85 23.95 2.75
N LEU A 179 -7.13 22.74 3.26
CA LEU A 179 -6.64 22.18 4.51
C LEU A 179 -6.11 20.76 4.26
N VAL A 180 -4.92 20.44 4.73
CA VAL A 180 -4.23 19.17 4.42
C VAL A 180 -5.00 17.95 4.94
N GLN A 181 -5.59 18.05 6.13
CA GLN A 181 -6.42 17.00 6.76
C GLN A 181 -7.72 16.72 6.01
N ALA A 182 -8.14 17.59 5.07
CA ALA A 182 -9.22 17.24 4.16
C ALA A 182 -8.85 16.02 3.30
N ASN A 183 -7.56 15.71 3.18
CA ASN A 183 -7.00 14.58 2.44
C ASN A 183 -6.36 13.50 3.32
N ASP A 184 -6.70 13.43 4.62
CA ASP A 184 -6.37 12.27 5.46
C ASP A 184 -6.73 10.98 4.72
N PHE A 185 -5.72 10.16 4.41
CA PHE A 185 -5.90 9.02 3.54
C PHE A 185 -6.59 7.90 4.31
N ILE A 186 -5.93 7.41 5.36
CA ILE A 186 -6.45 6.35 6.21
C ILE A 186 -7.08 6.99 7.44
N LYS A 187 -8.30 6.58 7.76
CA LYS A 187 -9.05 7.08 8.92
C LYS A 187 -9.23 5.98 9.96
N PRO A 188 -9.41 6.34 11.25
CA PRO A 188 -9.78 5.39 12.28
C PRO A 188 -11.05 4.62 11.90
N TRP A 189 -11.11 3.35 12.25
CA TRP A 189 -12.33 2.58 12.15
C TRP A 189 -13.30 3.01 13.25
N SER A 190 -14.59 2.99 12.98
CA SER A 190 -15.61 3.48 13.93
C SER A 190 -15.64 2.72 15.25
N GLY A 191 -15.12 1.48 15.28
CA GLY A 191 -15.00 0.67 16.49
C GLY A 191 -13.63 0.76 17.17
N ASP A 192 -12.70 1.57 16.66
CA ASP A 192 -11.43 1.78 17.35
C ASP A 192 -11.66 2.57 18.65
N PRO A 193 -10.93 2.23 19.74
CA PRO A 193 -10.94 3.04 20.93
C PRO A 193 -10.44 4.46 20.61
N LYS A 194 -11.10 5.46 21.20
CA LYS A 194 -10.66 6.86 21.08
C LYS A 194 -9.34 7.07 21.84
N PRO A 195 -8.50 8.03 21.40
CA PRO A 195 -7.33 8.44 22.15
C PRO A 195 -7.70 8.78 23.59
N VAL A 196 -6.86 8.35 24.52
CA VAL A 196 -6.98 8.65 25.94
C VAL A 196 -5.90 9.63 26.36
N SER A 197 -6.18 10.45 27.37
CA SER A 197 -5.22 11.41 27.90
C SER A 197 -3.89 10.74 28.26
N PRO A 198 -2.73 11.37 27.94
CA PRO A 198 -2.59 12.73 27.43
C PRO A 198 -2.77 12.87 25.92
N GLN A 199 -2.90 11.78 25.16
CA GLN A 199 -3.12 11.84 23.71
C GLN A 199 -4.53 12.36 23.38
N THR A 200 -4.63 13.15 22.32
CA THR A 200 -5.85 13.86 21.92
C THR A 200 -6.30 13.54 20.51
N ALA A 201 -5.43 12.93 19.69
CA ALA A 201 -5.68 12.68 18.27
C ALA A 201 -5.20 11.31 17.82
N PHE A 202 -5.78 10.82 16.74
CA PHE A 202 -5.26 9.69 15.97
C PHE A 202 -4.17 10.18 15.01
N GLY A 203 -3.25 9.29 14.67
CA GLY A 203 -2.27 9.48 13.61
C GLY A 203 -2.07 8.17 12.84
N MET A 204 -1.86 8.26 11.53
CA MET A 204 -1.71 7.11 10.65
C MET A 204 -0.41 7.23 9.86
N ASP A 205 0.64 6.50 10.24
CA ASP A 205 1.85 6.44 9.40
C ASP A 205 1.56 5.43 8.31
N THR A 206 1.73 5.80 7.04
CA THR A 206 1.12 5.04 5.95
C THR A 206 2.15 4.56 4.94
N SER A 207 1.90 3.37 4.37
CA SER A 207 2.70 2.80 3.29
C SER A 207 2.39 3.46 1.94
N ASN A 208 3.12 3.09 0.89
CA ASN A 208 2.70 3.39 -0.48
C ASN A 208 1.45 2.56 -0.83
N VAL A 209 0.90 2.75 -2.03
CA VAL A 209 -0.21 1.95 -2.54
C VAL A 209 0.34 0.83 -3.43
N ALA A 210 -0.06 -0.41 -3.16
CA ALA A 210 0.20 -1.57 -4.01
C ALA A 210 -1.09 -2.02 -4.69
N VAL A 211 -1.00 -2.41 -5.95
CA VAL A 211 -2.15 -2.80 -6.77
C VAL A 211 -2.63 -4.19 -6.38
N ILE A 212 -3.93 -4.38 -6.14
CA ILE A 212 -4.58 -5.69 -6.09
C ILE A 212 -5.03 -6.08 -7.50
N ASN A 213 -5.74 -5.16 -8.17
CA ASN A 213 -6.21 -5.29 -9.54
C ASN A 213 -6.33 -3.90 -10.21
N SER A 214 -6.85 -3.82 -11.43
CA SER A 214 -6.91 -2.57 -12.20
C SER A 214 -7.67 -1.41 -11.52
N THR A 215 -8.59 -1.70 -10.60
CA THR A 215 -9.45 -0.71 -9.94
C THR A 215 -9.24 -0.60 -8.44
N HIS A 216 -8.57 -1.58 -7.82
CA HIS A 216 -8.35 -1.66 -6.38
C HIS A 216 -6.87 -1.80 -6.05
N GLY A 217 -6.43 -1.05 -5.05
CA GLY A 217 -5.15 -1.20 -4.38
C GLY A 217 -5.31 -1.49 -2.89
N VAL A 218 -4.18 -1.61 -2.22
CA VAL A 218 -4.07 -1.73 -0.78
C VAL A 218 -3.02 -0.74 -0.26
N ALA A 219 -3.28 -0.20 0.93
CA ALA A 219 -2.29 0.50 1.72
C ALA A 219 -2.39 0.04 3.18
N TYR A 220 -1.29 0.16 3.89
CA TYR A 220 -1.16 -0.17 5.30
C TYR A 220 -0.95 1.13 6.06
N ALA A 221 -1.40 1.15 7.32
CA ALA A 221 -1.00 2.18 8.26
C ALA A 221 -0.58 1.59 9.58
N TRP A 222 0.34 2.26 10.26
CA TRP A 222 0.56 2.11 11.69
C TRP A 222 -0.22 3.18 12.43
N GLU A 223 -1.24 2.75 13.18
CA GLU A 223 -2.06 3.65 13.98
C GLU A 223 -1.31 4.02 15.27
N ILE A 224 -1.24 5.32 15.54
CA ILE A 224 -0.75 5.89 16.78
C ILE A 224 -1.78 6.84 17.39
N TRP A 225 -1.81 6.92 18.71
CA TRP A 225 -2.42 8.02 19.44
C TRP A 225 -1.35 9.08 19.70
N ARG A 226 -1.65 10.34 19.43
CA ARG A 226 -0.71 11.46 19.52
C ARG A 226 -1.38 12.73 20.02
N GLY A 227 -0.66 13.86 19.99
CA GLY A 227 -1.17 15.16 20.38
C GLY A 227 -1.15 15.40 21.89
N ALA A 228 -0.34 14.64 22.62
CA ALA A 228 -0.04 14.92 24.01
C ALA A 228 0.88 16.13 24.12
N SER A 229 0.65 16.99 25.11
CA SER A 229 1.44 18.21 25.33
C SER A 229 2.90 17.92 25.71
N ASP A 230 3.19 16.72 26.20
CA ASP A 230 4.53 16.23 26.52
C ASP A 230 5.23 15.52 25.34
N GLY A 231 4.59 15.49 24.17
CA GLY A 231 5.08 14.81 22.97
C GLY A 231 4.94 13.28 23.01
N SER A 232 4.35 12.70 24.06
CA SER A 232 4.15 11.26 24.14
C SER A 232 3.15 10.75 23.11
N PHE A 233 3.38 9.54 22.63
CA PHE A 233 2.50 8.84 21.70
C PHE A 233 2.24 7.40 22.16
N GLY A 234 1.14 6.83 21.70
CA GLY A 234 0.75 5.45 21.98
C GLY A 234 0.60 4.66 20.70
N ASN A 235 1.48 3.68 20.47
CA ASN A 235 1.31 2.72 19.38
C ASN A 235 0.02 1.92 19.56
N ARG A 236 -0.70 1.62 18.48
CA ARG A 236 -1.96 0.86 18.53
C ARG A 236 -1.90 -0.42 17.70
N GLY A 237 -1.39 -0.36 16.47
CA GLY A 237 -1.26 -1.53 15.60
C GLY A 237 -1.43 -1.21 14.13
N ASN A 238 -1.57 -2.27 13.31
CA ASN A 238 -1.70 -2.14 11.87
C ASN A 238 -3.14 -1.95 11.43
N ALA A 239 -3.42 -0.88 10.68
CA ALA A 239 -4.62 -0.75 9.87
C ALA A 239 -4.32 -1.14 8.42
N VAL A 240 -5.32 -1.70 7.72
CA VAL A 240 -5.24 -2.00 6.29
C VAL A 240 -6.48 -1.46 5.61
N VAL A 241 -6.29 -0.85 4.44
CA VAL A 241 -7.36 -0.22 3.66
C VAL A 241 -7.40 -0.75 2.24
N SER A 242 -8.61 -0.84 1.70
CA SER A 242 -8.82 -0.95 0.26
C SER A 242 -8.71 0.46 -0.34
N VAL A 243 -7.94 0.61 -1.41
CA VAL A 243 -7.74 1.88 -2.10
C VAL A 243 -8.46 1.85 -3.44
N THR A 244 -9.27 2.86 -3.72
CA THR A 244 -9.88 3.10 -5.04
C THR A 244 -9.59 4.54 -5.51
N LEU A 245 -9.87 4.80 -6.79
CA LEU A 245 -9.65 6.13 -7.38
C LEU A 245 -10.93 6.97 -7.24
N GLY A 246 -10.88 8.05 -6.46
CA GLY A 246 -11.89 9.11 -6.48
C GLY A 246 -11.61 10.15 -7.56
N ALA A 247 -12.56 11.07 -7.79
CA ALA A 247 -12.41 12.08 -8.84
C ALA A 247 -11.25 13.08 -8.54
N GLN A 248 -11.15 13.57 -7.31
CA GLN A 248 -10.14 14.56 -6.91
C GLN A 248 -8.98 13.97 -6.09
N LYS A 249 -9.19 12.84 -5.43
CA LYS A 249 -8.20 12.20 -4.54
C LYS A 249 -8.41 10.69 -4.46
N PRO A 250 -7.38 9.90 -4.08
CA PRO A 250 -7.57 8.49 -3.79
C PRO A 250 -8.49 8.31 -2.57
N ILE A 251 -9.25 7.22 -2.56
CA ILE A 251 -10.19 6.87 -1.49
C ILE A 251 -9.64 5.62 -0.80
N ALA A 252 -9.29 5.74 0.48
CA ALA A 252 -8.95 4.60 1.31
C ALA A 252 -10.12 4.22 2.22
N THR A 253 -10.59 2.99 2.08
CA THR A 253 -11.69 2.43 2.88
C THR A 253 -11.14 1.36 3.82
N ARG A 254 -11.17 1.65 5.11
CA ARG A 254 -10.78 0.70 6.16
C ARG A 254 -11.80 -0.43 6.27
N ARG A 255 -11.32 -1.67 6.26
CA ARG A 255 -12.14 -2.89 6.34
C ARG A 255 -11.92 -3.58 7.69
N GLY A 256 -12.59 -3.08 8.72
CA GLY A 256 -12.57 -3.68 10.06
C GLY A 256 -11.54 -3.08 11.04
N PRO A 257 -11.32 -3.76 12.18
CA PRO A 257 -10.42 -3.30 13.24
C PRO A 257 -8.95 -3.37 12.80
N LEU A 258 -8.05 -2.96 13.70
CA LEU A 258 -6.61 -3.20 13.51
C LEU A 258 -6.33 -4.70 13.35
N LEU A 259 -5.44 -5.05 12.43
CA LEU A 259 -4.95 -6.43 12.25
C LEU A 259 -4.12 -6.92 13.45
N THR A 260 -3.57 -5.99 14.22
CA THR A 260 -2.60 -6.29 15.28
C THR A 260 -2.74 -5.36 16.46
N GLY A 261 -2.11 -5.74 17.57
CA GLY A 261 -1.84 -4.84 18.70
C GLY A 261 -0.53 -4.06 18.55
N PRO A 262 -0.13 -3.31 19.60
CA PRO A 262 0.94 -2.31 19.56
C PRO A 262 2.36 -2.89 19.60
N HIS A 263 2.50 -4.17 19.92
CA HIS A 263 3.79 -4.86 19.96
C HIS A 263 4.11 -5.61 18.66
N ALA A 264 3.18 -5.63 17.70
CA ALA A 264 3.39 -6.28 16.43
C ALA A 264 4.36 -5.48 15.54
N LEU A 265 4.86 -6.16 14.51
CA LEU A 265 5.57 -5.55 13.41
C LEU A 265 4.69 -4.49 12.72
N ALA A 266 5.22 -3.30 12.44
CA ALA A 266 4.54 -2.29 11.64
C ALA A 266 4.61 -2.67 10.15
N LEU A 267 3.58 -3.38 9.67
CA LEU A 267 3.51 -4.00 8.35
C LEU A 267 3.64 -2.98 7.23
N GLY A 268 4.59 -3.21 6.34
CA GLY A 268 4.74 -2.43 5.12
C GLY A 268 5.20 -0.99 5.33
N MET A 269 5.62 -0.61 6.55
CA MET A 269 6.05 0.75 6.85
C MET A 269 7.34 1.13 6.15
N LEU A 270 8.25 0.17 5.95
CA LEU A 270 9.40 0.40 5.08
C LEU A 270 8.93 0.51 3.63
N ALA A 271 8.17 -0.47 3.14
CA ALA A 271 7.58 -0.45 1.82
C ALA A 271 6.53 -1.56 1.64
N ILE A 272 5.71 -1.42 0.60
CA ILE A 272 4.95 -2.54 0.03
C ILE A 272 5.17 -2.66 -1.48
N LEU A 273 5.16 -3.89 -1.98
CA LEU A 273 5.35 -4.18 -3.40
C LEU A 273 4.36 -5.27 -3.86
N ARG A 274 3.75 -5.07 -5.03
CA ARG A 274 2.99 -6.12 -5.71
C ARG A 274 3.92 -6.88 -6.65
N ASP A 275 3.98 -8.21 -6.50
CA ASP A 275 4.69 -9.09 -7.43
C ASP A 275 4.00 -10.46 -7.56
N GLY A 276 3.82 -10.98 -8.78
CA GLY A 276 3.22 -12.30 -9.02
C GLY A 276 1.74 -12.39 -8.64
N ASP A 277 1.40 -13.07 -7.54
CA ASP A 277 0.07 -13.11 -6.91
C ASP A 277 0.04 -12.52 -5.49
N PHE A 278 1.13 -11.88 -5.08
CA PHE A 278 1.34 -11.47 -3.69
C PHE A 278 1.59 -9.97 -3.55
N ILE A 279 1.13 -9.44 -2.42
CA ILE A 279 1.61 -8.20 -1.82
C ILE A 279 2.71 -8.57 -0.84
N TYR A 280 3.91 -8.06 -1.06
CA TYR A 280 5.05 -8.15 -0.16
C TYR A 280 5.07 -6.93 0.77
N THR A 281 5.23 -7.19 2.07
CA THR A 281 5.33 -6.15 3.11
C THR A 281 6.73 -6.17 3.71
N TYR A 282 7.41 -5.04 3.64
CA TYR A 282 8.74 -4.86 4.22
C TYR A 282 8.62 -4.00 5.48
N SER A 283 9.21 -4.46 6.57
CA SER A 283 9.09 -3.83 7.88
C SER A 283 10.37 -3.98 8.69
N ILE A 284 10.70 -2.96 9.49
CA ILE A 284 11.88 -3.00 10.35
C ILE A 284 11.66 -3.97 11.52
N GLY A 285 12.63 -4.88 11.70
CA GLY A 285 12.60 -5.93 12.72
C GLY A 285 13.44 -7.13 12.32
N GLY A 286 13.47 -8.16 13.16
CA GLY A 286 14.17 -9.40 12.82
C GLY A 286 15.70 -9.32 12.92
N PRO A 287 16.39 -10.45 12.67
CA PRO A 287 17.84 -10.55 12.85
C PRO A 287 18.63 -9.75 11.82
N SER A 288 18.10 -9.56 10.61
CA SER A 288 18.73 -8.74 9.56
C SER A 288 18.32 -7.26 9.60
N GLY A 289 17.41 -6.88 10.50
CA GLY A 289 16.85 -5.53 10.57
C GLY A 289 15.65 -5.30 9.65
N ILE A 290 15.33 -6.22 8.73
CA ILE A 290 14.11 -6.18 7.93
C ILE A 290 13.43 -7.56 7.92
N ILE A 291 12.15 -7.59 8.31
CA ILE A 291 11.24 -8.72 8.13
C ILE A 291 10.45 -8.50 6.84
N ILE A 292 10.36 -9.55 6.02
CA ILE A 292 9.47 -9.59 4.86
C ILE A 292 8.31 -10.56 5.09
N GLY A 293 7.11 -10.05 4.87
CA GLY A 293 5.87 -10.80 4.80
C GLY A 293 5.34 -10.82 3.37
N ARG A 294 4.46 -11.79 3.08
CA ARG A 294 3.65 -11.80 1.87
C ARG A 294 2.24 -12.27 2.17
N VAL A 295 1.28 -11.76 1.42
CA VAL A 295 -0.13 -12.15 1.45
C VAL A 295 -0.68 -12.12 0.03
N LYS A 296 -1.66 -12.97 -0.28
CA LYS A 296 -2.29 -12.95 -1.62
C LYS A 296 -2.85 -11.56 -1.92
N ALA A 297 -2.61 -11.06 -3.12
CA ALA A 297 -3.14 -9.79 -3.61
C ALA A 297 -4.65 -9.91 -3.88
N SER A 298 -5.42 -9.86 -2.80
CA SER A 298 -6.86 -10.07 -2.73
C SER A 298 -7.35 -9.59 -1.36
N ASP A 299 -8.60 -9.86 -0.99
CA ASP A 299 -9.12 -9.55 0.35
C ASP A 299 -8.38 -10.27 1.49
N ALA A 300 -7.51 -11.25 1.19
CA ALA A 300 -6.62 -11.86 2.17
C ALA A 300 -5.75 -10.84 2.92
N VAL A 301 -5.48 -9.66 2.34
CA VAL A 301 -4.77 -8.54 3.00
C VAL A 301 -5.46 -8.05 4.27
N PHE A 302 -6.75 -8.34 4.46
CA PHE A 302 -7.51 -7.94 5.66
C PHE A 302 -7.54 -9.02 6.76
N SER A 303 -6.79 -10.11 6.61
CA SER A 303 -6.72 -11.19 7.60
C SER A 303 -5.29 -11.43 8.05
N ALA A 304 -4.99 -11.14 9.32
CA ALA A 304 -3.67 -11.37 9.91
C ALA A 304 -3.19 -12.84 9.77
N SER A 305 -4.13 -13.79 9.74
CA SER A 305 -3.82 -15.22 9.62
C SER A 305 -3.38 -15.67 8.23
N GLU A 306 -3.61 -14.85 7.20
CA GLU A 306 -3.24 -15.15 5.81
C GLU A 306 -1.80 -14.74 5.47
N TYR A 307 -1.12 -14.04 6.37
CA TYR A 307 0.25 -13.57 6.14
C TYR A 307 1.25 -14.70 6.36
N ALA A 308 2.12 -14.87 5.38
CA ALA A 308 3.30 -15.73 5.47
C ALA A 308 4.57 -14.87 5.59
N PHE A 309 5.52 -15.29 6.39
CA PHE A 309 6.78 -14.59 6.62
C PHE A 309 7.97 -15.46 6.22
N LEU A 310 9.00 -14.86 5.65
CA LEU A 310 10.22 -15.58 5.27
C LEU A 310 10.98 -16.00 6.53
N LYS A 311 11.23 -17.29 6.69
CA LYS A 311 11.99 -17.84 7.81
C LYS A 311 13.41 -17.26 7.80
N ALA A 312 13.88 -16.78 8.95
CA ALA A 312 15.23 -16.25 9.09
C ALA A 312 16.28 -17.28 8.64
N GLY A 313 17.26 -16.83 7.85
CA GLY A 313 18.32 -17.68 7.28
C GLY A 313 17.87 -18.56 6.11
N SER A 314 16.61 -18.44 5.65
CA SER A 314 16.12 -19.11 4.46
C SER A 314 15.92 -18.13 3.30
N GLU A 315 16.10 -18.63 2.07
CA GLU A 315 15.82 -17.88 0.84
C GLU A 315 14.49 -18.29 0.18
N SER A 316 13.77 -19.25 0.76
CA SER A 316 12.58 -19.83 0.11
C SER A 316 11.51 -20.39 1.05
N THR A 317 11.80 -20.57 2.34
CA THR A 317 10.85 -21.13 3.29
C THR A 317 9.97 -20.03 3.90
N TRP A 318 8.68 -20.08 3.56
CA TRP A 318 7.65 -19.20 4.10
C TRP A 318 6.84 -19.90 5.17
N VAL A 319 6.53 -19.20 6.26
CA VAL A 319 5.76 -19.73 7.40
C VAL A 319 4.54 -18.86 7.62
N THR A 320 3.37 -19.49 7.78
CA THR A 320 2.12 -18.81 8.13
C THR A 320 1.85 -19.00 9.63
N PRO A 321 2.27 -18.07 10.50
CA PRO A 321 2.11 -18.19 11.95
C PRO A 321 0.67 -18.05 12.45
N GLY A 322 -0.27 -17.63 11.60
CA GLY A 322 -1.65 -17.34 11.99
C GLY A 322 -1.86 -15.96 12.62
N THR A 323 -0.79 -15.23 12.94
CA THR A 323 -0.81 -13.84 13.43
C THR A 323 0.39 -13.06 12.91
N ILE A 324 0.31 -11.72 12.91
CA ILE A 324 1.47 -10.89 12.58
C ILE A 324 2.47 -10.92 13.76
N PRO A 325 3.74 -11.24 13.53
CA PRO A 325 4.72 -11.39 14.61
C PRO A 325 5.11 -10.05 15.25
N ASN A 326 5.76 -10.13 16.41
CA ASN A 326 6.42 -8.99 17.04
C ASN A 326 7.65 -8.55 16.23
N ALA A 327 7.93 -7.25 16.18
CA ALA A 327 9.13 -6.70 15.52
C ALA A 327 10.46 -7.27 16.09
N THR A 328 10.49 -7.68 17.36
CA THR A 328 11.68 -8.23 18.03
C THR A 328 11.88 -9.74 17.81
N THR A 329 10.98 -10.41 17.08
CA THR A 329 11.14 -11.83 16.77
C THR A 329 12.42 -12.10 16.02
N THR A 330 13.08 -13.24 16.28
CA THR A 330 14.24 -13.70 15.52
C THR A 330 13.89 -14.78 14.48
N ALA A 331 12.62 -15.19 14.42
CA ALA A 331 12.16 -16.30 13.58
C ALA A 331 12.08 -15.95 12.08
N TYR A 332 11.95 -14.66 11.76
CA TYR A 332 11.70 -14.18 10.40
C TYR A 332 12.69 -13.07 10.03
N GLY A 333 13.08 -13.00 8.76
CA GLY A 333 14.00 -11.98 8.27
C GLY A 333 14.53 -12.30 6.88
N MET A 334 14.90 -11.27 6.13
CA MET A 334 15.61 -11.42 4.85
C MET A 334 17.10 -11.70 5.06
N THR A 335 17.79 -12.14 4.02
CA THR A 335 19.25 -12.29 3.98
C THR A 335 19.89 -11.17 3.16
N THR A 336 21.09 -10.73 3.55
CA THR A 336 21.89 -9.74 2.82
C THR A 336 23.36 -10.12 2.86
N SER A 337 24.10 -9.73 1.82
CA SER A 337 25.55 -9.90 1.72
C SER A 337 26.34 -8.83 2.48
N ASN A 338 25.67 -7.90 3.19
CA ASN A 338 26.32 -6.98 4.10
C ASN A 338 27.12 -7.71 5.19
N SER A 339 28.24 -7.11 5.61
CA SER A 339 28.97 -7.58 6.78
C SER A 339 28.05 -7.59 8.01
N GLY A 340 28.00 -8.72 8.71
CA GLY A 340 27.09 -8.91 9.85
C GLY A 340 25.65 -9.28 9.47
N GLY A 341 25.32 -9.42 8.20
CA GLY A 341 24.01 -9.91 7.73
C GLY A 341 22.85 -8.97 8.02
N LYS A 342 23.11 -7.65 8.15
CA LYS A 342 22.11 -6.62 8.48
C LYS A 342 22.04 -5.54 7.43
N PHE A 343 20.81 -5.06 7.18
CA PHE A 343 20.57 -3.86 6.39
C PHE A 343 20.85 -2.61 7.23
N SER A 344 21.35 -1.56 6.58
CA SER A 344 21.52 -0.25 7.20
C SER A 344 20.26 0.61 7.06
N CYS A 345 19.08 0.00 6.96
CA CYS A 345 17.82 0.72 6.75
C CYS A 345 17.15 1.11 8.06
N ASN A 346 16.65 2.35 8.10
CA ASN A 346 15.67 2.80 9.10
C ASN A 346 14.23 2.52 8.63
N VAL A 347 13.24 3.03 9.36
CA VAL A 347 11.80 2.73 9.19
C VAL A 347 11.25 3.00 7.78
N TYR A 348 11.90 3.83 6.98
CA TYR A 348 11.34 4.38 5.74
C TYR A 348 12.22 4.11 4.52
N GLY A 349 11.56 3.77 3.41
CA GLY A 349 12.21 3.42 2.16
C GLY A 349 11.24 3.10 1.04
N SER A 350 11.72 2.42 0.02
CA SER A 350 10.92 1.95 -1.10
C SER A 350 11.50 0.67 -1.66
N VAL A 351 10.63 -0.18 -2.18
CA VAL A 351 11.03 -1.39 -2.91
C VAL A 351 10.31 -1.41 -4.24
N PHE A 352 11.07 -1.61 -5.32
CA PHE A 352 10.54 -1.62 -6.67
C PHE A 352 11.37 -2.52 -7.59
N PHE A 353 10.80 -2.93 -8.70
CA PHE A 353 11.54 -3.63 -9.75
C PHE A 353 12.13 -2.62 -10.74
N ASN A 354 13.42 -2.70 -11.00
CA ASN A 354 14.11 -1.92 -12.03
C ASN A 354 14.32 -2.79 -13.26
N ALA A 355 13.68 -2.44 -14.38
CA ALA A 355 13.74 -3.25 -15.60
C ALA A 355 15.11 -3.18 -16.30
N TYR A 356 15.78 -2.02 -16.32
CA TYR A 356 17.11 -1.85 -16.92
C TYR A 356 18.16 -2.77 -16.25
N LEU A 357 18.11 -2.88 -14.92
CA LEU A 357 18.98 -3.78 -14.15
C LEU A 357 18.43 -5.22 -14.08
N ASN A 358 17.13 -5.42 -14.36
CA ASN A 358 16.39 -6.65 -14.12
C ASN A 358 16.60 -7.17 -12.68
N ARG A 359 16.39 -6.28 -11.71
CA ARG A 359 16.56 -6.52 -10.28
C ARG A 359 15.48 -5.79 -9.49
N TYR A 360 15.10 -6.37 -8.36
CA TYR A 360 14.42 -5.64 -7.30
C TYR A 360 15.42 -4.74 -6.60
N VAL A 361 14.98 -3.56 -6.22
CA VAL A 361 15.78 -2.50 -5.61
C VAL A 361 15.11 -2.08 -4.31
N ILE A 362 15.84 -2.14 -3.19
CA ILE A 362 15.49 -1.42 -1.97
C ILE A 362 16.23 -0.09 -1.99
N ILE A 363 15.54 1.00 -1.70
CA ILE A 363 16.16 2.27 -1.31
C ILE A 363 15.68 2.62 0.09
N CYS A 364 16.60 3.02 0.96
CA CYS A 364 16.28 3.40 2.33
C CYS A 364 17.34 4.37 2.88
N THR A 365 17.02 5.02 4.00
CA THR A 365 17.97 5.89 4.70
C THR A 365 18.64 5.16 5.86
N ALA A 366 19.96 5.34 6.02
CA ALA A 366 20.67 5.11 7.29
C ALA A 366 20.96 6.47 7.94
N PHE A 367 20.63 6.62 9.23
CA PHE A 367 21.03 7.77 10.08
C PHE A 367 20.93 9.16 9.42
N GLU A 368 19.76 9.53 8.89
CA GLU A 368 19.42 10.86 8.35
C GLU A 368 20.35 11.45 7.27
N HIS A 369 21.39 10.75 6.82
CA HIS A 369 22.42 11.33 5.95
C HIS A 369 22.81 10.43 4.79
N PHE A 370 22.50 9.13 4.90
CA PHE A 370 22.94 8.13 3.94
C PHE A 370 21.72 7.54 3.24
N THR A 371 21.65 7.67 1.92
CA THR A 371 20.69 6.92 1.11
C THR A 371 21.41 5.72 0.51
N ASN A 372 20.89 4.54 0.80
CA ASN A 372 21.47 3.26 0.42
C ASN A 372 20.56 2.52 -0.53
N MET A 373 21.18 1.75 -1.41
CA MET A 373 20.51 0.88 -2.38
C MET A 373 20.96 -0.57 -2.19
N TYR A 374 20.01 -1.50 -2.27
CA TYR A 374 20.27 -2.95 -2.28
C TYR A 374 19.56 -3.56 -3.47
N ILE A 375 20.15 -4.58 -4.08
CA ILE A 375 19.54 -5.27 -5.23
C ILE A 375 19.35 -6.76 -4.97
N SER A 376 18.31 -7.35 -5.58
CA SER A 376 18.06 -8.79 -5.57
C SER A 376 17.39 -9.27 -6.85
N SER A 377 17.50 -10.56 -7.16
CA SER A 377 16.78 -11.20 -8.27
C SER A 377 15.33 -11.56 -7.92
N THR A 378 14.98 -11.59 -6.64
CA THR A 378 13.61 -11.84 -6.15
C THR A 378 13.18 -10.69 -5.24
N PRO A 379 11.88 -10.50 -4.98
CA PRO A 379 11.43 -9.47 -4.06
C PRO A 379 11.80 -9.77 -2.60
N TRP A 380 12.30 -10.96 -2.25
CA TRP A 380 12.58 -11.33 -0.86
C TRP A 380 14.06 -11.60 -0.56
N GLY A 381 14.93 -11.63 -1.55
CA GLY A 381 16.36 -11.86 -1.39
C GLY A 381 16.85 -13.18 -2.03
N PRO A 382 18.13 -13.53 -1.83
CA PRO A 382 19.11 -12.81 -1.02
C PRO A 382 19.42 -11.42 -1.58
N TRP A 383 19.68 -10.46 -0.71
CA TRP A 383 20.01 -9.10 -1.10
C TRP A 383 21.53 -8.90 -1.19
N SER A 384 21.95 -8.02 -2.11
CA SER A 384 23.35 -7.62 -2.25
C SER A 384 23.89 -6.97 -0.98
N ALA A 385 25.19 -6.70 -0.98
CA ALA A 385 25.76 -5.69 -0.11
C ALA A 385 25.27 -4.29 -0.53
N GLU A 386 25.47 -3.33 0.36
CA GLU A 386 25.04 -1.94 0.23
C GLU A 386 25.73 -1.19 -0.91
N TYR A 387 24.93 -0.55 -1.76
CA TYR A 387 25.36 0.47 -2.72
C TYR A 387 24.98 1.86 -2.20
N GLY A 388 25.97 2.65 -1.78
CA GLY A 388 25.72 4.02 -1.33
C GLY A 388 25.34 4.95 -2.49
N LEU A 389 24.18 5.60 -2.43
CA LEU A 389 23.69 6.53 -3.45
C LEU A 389 23.97 8.00 -3.09
N LEU A 390 23.66 8.39 -1.86
CA LEU A 390 23.79 9.77 -1.40
C LEU A 390 24.41 9.79 -0.01
N ASN A 391 25.40 10.66 0.19
CA ASN A 391 26.08 10.88 1.46
C ASN A 391 26.36 12.38 1.63
N GLY A 392 25.99 12.95 2.78
CA GLY A 392 26.42 14.29 3.18
C GLY A 392 25.66 15.45 2.53
N TRP A 393 24.47 15.21 1.96
CA TRP A 393 23.61 16.28 1.43
C TRP A 393 23.04 17.21 2.51
N GLY A 394 22.93 16.70 3.75
CA GLY A 394 22.33 17.39 4.88
C GLY A 394 21.56 16.40 5.75
N VAL A 395 20.90 16.89 6.80
CA VAL A 395 19.89 16.12 7.53
C VAL A 395 18.76 15.79 6.54
N GLY A 396 18.31 14.55 6.51
CA GLY A 396 17.25 14.07 5.65
C GLY A 396 16.93 12.61 5.89
N TYR A 397 15.69 12.31 6.24
CA TYR A 397 15.24 10.93 6.39
C TYR A 397 14.15 10.60 5.38
N GLY A 398 13.80 9.32 5.30
CA GLY A 398 12.70 8.86 4.45
C GLY A 398 13.03 8.95 2.97
N SER A 399 14.13 8.34 2.53
CA SER A 399 14.46 8.25 1.10
C SER A 399 13.44 7.37 0.38
N MET A 400 12.49 7.99 -0.32
CA MET A 400 11.40 7.29 -1.03
C MET A 400 11.61 7.34 -2.53
N ALA A 401 11.63 6.18 -3.19
CA ALA A 401 11.76 6.10 -4.64
C ALA A 401 10.42 6.35 -5.36
N HIS A 402 10.50 6.90 -6.57
CA HIS A 402 9.36 7.22 -7.42
C HIS A 402 9.51 6.60 -8.83
N PRO A 403 9.57 5.26 -8.93
CA PRO A 403 9.79 4.57 -10.20
C PRO A 403 8.65 4.79 -11.21
N GLU A 404 7.46 5.21 -10.76
CA GLU A 404 6.31 5.50 -11.63
C GLU A 404 6.60 6.63 -12.64
N TYR A 405 7.61 7.45 -12.38
CA TYR A 405 8.05 8.55 -13.21
C TYR A 405 9.25 8.21 -14.10
N SER A 406 9.72 6.96 -14.07
CA SER A 406 10.73 6.48 -15.02
C SER A 406 10.06 6.17 -16.36
N THR A 407 10.55 6.79 -17.43
CA THR A 407 10.04 6.62 -18.80
C THR A 407 11.03 5.88 -19.71
N ASP A 408 12.21 5.55 -19.20
CA ASP A 408 13.33 4.96 -19.96
C ASP A 408 13.63 3.51 -19.58
N GLY A 409 12.59 2.79 -19.12
CA GLY A 409 12.73 1.40 -18.71
C GLY A 409 13.57 1.20 -17.44
N GLY A 410 13.69 2.21 -16.58
CA GLY A 410 14.44 2.12 -15.32
C GLY A 410 15.92 2.50 -15.45
N LYS A 411 16.38 2.97 -16.63
CA LYS A 411 17.72 3.55 -16.78
C LYS A 411 17.88 4.78 -15.88
N THR A 412 16.78 5.49 -15.62
CA THR A 412 16.70 6.52 -14.59
C THR A 412 15.55 6.26 -13.64
N PHE A 413 15.70 6.70 -12.40
CA PHE A 413 14.60 6.79 -11.44
C PHE A 413 14.82 8.00 -10.53
N HIS A 414 13.75 8.42 -9.85
CA HIS A 414 13.81 9.52 -8.90
C HIS A 414 13.61 8.99 -7.49
N PHE A 415 14.14 9.71 -6.50
CA PHE A 415 13.75 9.53 -5.12
C PHE A 415 13.71 10.88 -4.41
N SER A 416 12.87 11.00 -3.39
CA SER A 416 12.79 12.18 -2.53
C SER A 416 13.41 11.92 -1.17
N GLN A 417 13.89 12.97 -0.51
CA GLN A 417 14.40 12.97 0.86
C GLN A 417 14.11 14.35 1.49
N GLY A 418 13.57 14.40 2.71
CA GLY A 418 13.33 15.67 3.39
C GLY A 418 13.04 15.45 4.89
N PRO A 419 13.75 16.13 5.80
CA PRO A 419 13.41 16.10 7.22
C PRO A 419 12.36 17.16 7.52
N ASP A 420 11.12 16.75 7.80
CA ASP A 420 10.03 17.59 8.36
C ASP A 420 9.90 18.98 7.73
N SER A 421 10.14 19.08 6.41
CA SER A 421 10.24 20.34 5.69
C SER A 421 10.21 20.12 4.18
N VAL A 422 11.16 20.69 3.44
CA VAL A 422 11.20 20.63 1.98
C VAL A 422 11.68 19.27 1.51
N PHE A 423 10.93 18.66 0.59
CA PHE A 423 11.32 17.42 -0.06
C PHE A 423 12.30 17.68 -1.20
N ASN A 424 13.56 17.32 -1.01
CA ASN A 424 14.57 17.35 -2.05
C ASN A 424 14.37 16.14 -2.96
N VAL A 425 14.29 16.36 -4.27
CA VAL A 425 14.16 15.28 -5.25
C VAL A 425 15.49 15.09 -5.96
N PHE A 426 15.92 13.84 -6.05
CA PHE A 426 17.12 13.41 -6.73
C PHE A 426 16.76 12.50 -7.89
N LYS A 427 17.54 12.60 -8.97
CA LYS A 427 17.50 11.69 -10.11
C LYS A 427 18.75 10.83 -10.09
N VAL A 428 18.58 9.51 -10.10
CA VAL A 428 19.64 8.54 -10.33
C VAL A 428 19.58 8.12 -11.80
N SER A 429 20.72 8.08 -12.46
CA SER A 429 20.86 7.67 -13.86
C SER A 429 21.95 6.63 -13.99
N PHE A 430 21.68 5.53 -14.68
CA PHE A 430 22.64 4.48 -15.00
C PHE A 430 23.07 4.56 -16.47
N ASP A 431 24.30 4.18 -16.76
CA ASP A 431 24.90 4.07 -18.10
C ASP A 431 25.94 2.93 -18.13
N PHE A 432 25.55 1.81 -17.52
CA PHE A 432 26.32 0.57 -17.48
C PHE A 432 26.23 -0.20 -18.79
#